data_AF-A0A3N5KGW8-F1
#
_entry.id   AF-A0A3N5KGW8-F1
#
_cell.length_a   1.000
_cell.length_b   1.000
_cell.length_c   1.000
_cell.angle_alpha   90.00
_cell.angle_beta   90.00
_cell.angle_gamma   90.00
#
_symmetry.space_group_name_H-M   'P 1'
#
loop_
_entity.id
_entity.type
_entity.pdbx_description
1 polymer ?
#
loop_
_entity_poly.entity_id
_entity_poly.type
_entity_poly.pdbx_seq_one_letter_code
_entity_poly.pdbx_strand_id
1 'polypeptide(L)'
;MRVNYKLENGSIQIREVPDEASPEQYKYGILIGPPDLSGLSLTNRQIKQLSSELALKGFGDYSDTQGRRSELLDIIRTVLNKRDKNLLKQILEIYQEEYFGG
;
A
#
# COMPACT_ATOMS: atom_id res chain seq x y z
N MET A 1 6.82 -3.73 15.59
CA MET A 1 6.33 -4.66 14.55
C MET A 1 5.38 -4.01 13.55
N ARG A 2 5.46 -4.37 12.25
CA ARG A 2 4.45 -4.01 11.23
C ARG A 2 3.38 -5.10 11.10
N VAL A 3 2.12 -4.71 11.05
CA VAL A 3 0.96 -5.61 10.98
C VAL A 3 0.00 -5.20 9.87
N ASN A 4 -0.58 -6.19 9.21
CA ASN A 4 -1.67 -5.97 8.26
C ASN A 4 -2.99 -5.91 9.03
N TYR A 5 -3.61 -4.74 9.07
CA TYR A 5 -4.89 -4.49 9.72
C TYR A 5 -6.00 -4.37 8.68
N LYS A 6 -7.03 -5.21 8.81
CA LYS A 6 -8.21 -5.18 7.94
C LYS A 6 -9.26 -4.25 8.54
N LEU A 7 -9.62 -3.21 7.79
CA LEU A 7 -10.70 -2.29 8.14
C LEU A 7 -12.08 -2.93 7.93
N GLU A 8 -13.10 -2.39 8.58
CA GLU A 8 -14.50 -2.83 8.46
C GLU A 8 -15.02 -2.77 7.01
N ASN A 9 -14.51 -1.81 6.22
CA ASN A 9 -14.85 -1.66 4.80
C ASN A 9 -14.15 -2.67 3.87
N GLY A 10 -13.38 -3.61 4.43
CA GLY A 10 -12.67 -4.67 3.71
C GLY A 10 -11.27 -4.28 3.21
N SER A 11 -10.88 -3.02 3.30
CA SER A 11 -9.53 -2.56 2.92
C SER A 11 -8.48 -3.04 3.92
N ILE A 12 -7.24 -3.18 3.46
CA ILE A 12 -6.11 -3.61 4.29
C ILE A 12 -5.12 -2.46 4.39
N GLN A 13 -4.65 -2.18 5.61
CA GLN A 13 -3.62 -1.20 5.91
C GLN A 13 -2.44 -1.88 6.59
N ILE A 14 -1.26 -1.30 6.46
CA ILE A 14 -0.08 -1.64 7.24
C ILE A 14 0.01 -0.64 8.39
N ARG A 15 0.06 -1.15 9.61
CA ARG A 15 0.25 -0.35 10.83
C ARG A 15 1.49 -0.78 11.57
N GLU A 16 2.20 0.17 12.16
CA GLU A 16 3.29 -0.10 13.08
C GLU A 16 2.78 -0.05 14.52
N VAL A 17 3.09 -1.09 15.27
CA VAL A 17 2.68 -1.30 16.65
C VAL A 17 3.88 -1.75 17.50
N PRO A 18 3.84 -1.53 18.83
CA PRO A 18 4.81 -2.15 19.74
C PRO A 18 4.83 -3.68 19.59
N ASP A 19 5.99 -4.31 19.80
CA ASP A 19 6.13 -5.76 19.62
C ASP A 19 5.28 -6.59 20.61
N GLU A 20 4.93 -6.00 21.76
CA GLU A 20 4.05 -6.59 22.77
C GLU A 20 2.55 -6.31 22.56
N ALA A 21 2.19 -5.59 21.49
CA ALA A 21 0.80 -5.21 21.24
C ALA A 21 -0.08 -6.43 20.94
N SER A 22 -1.25 -6.50 21.60
CA SER A 22 -2.25 -7.51 21.31
C SER A 22 -3.02 -7.18 20.01
N PRO A 23 -3.64 -8.18 19.33
CA PRO A 23 -4.37 -7.95 18.08
C PRO A 23 -5.45 -6.86 18.16
N GLU A 24 -6.11 -6.71 19.31
CA GLU A 24 -7.13 -5.68 19.54
C GLU A 24 -6.56 -4.25 19.52
N GLN A 25 -5.26 -4.11 19.79
CA GLN A 25 -4.55 -2.83 19.81
C GLN A 25 -4.06 -2.40 18.42
N TYR A 26 -4.10 -3.29 17.41
CA TYR A 26 -3.56 -2.98 16.08
C TYR A 26 -4.25 -1.80 15.40
N LYS A 27 -5.54 -1.59 15.70
CA LYS A 27 -6.31 -0.44 15.21
C LYS A 27 -5.79 0.92 15.70
N TYR A 28 -5.01 0.93 16.79
CA TYR A 28 -4.38 2.14 17.34
C TYR A 28 -2.93 2.32 16.88
N GLY A 29 -2.38 1.38 16.11
CA GLY A 29 -1.04 1.50 15.55
C GLY A 29 -0.91 2.68 14.59
N ILE A 30 0.32 3.15 14.40
CA ILE A 30 0.65 4.23 13.47
C ILE A 30 0.41 3.72 12.06
N LEU A 31 -0.35 4.46 11.25
CA LEU A 31 -0.56 4.10 9.84
C LEU A 31 0.76 4.27 9.08
N ILE A 32 1.25 3.20 8.46
CA ILE A 32 2.44 3.23 7.61
C ILE A 32 2.05 3.31 6.14
N GLY A 33 0.96 2.64 5.75
CA GLY A 33 0.42 2.74 4.39
C GLY A 33 -0.54 1.60 4.07
N PRO A 34 -0.73 1.26 2.78
CA PRO A 34 -0.22 1.97 1.60
C PRO A 34 -0.74 3.42 1.54
N PRO A 35 -0.07 4.31 0.79
CA PRO A 35 -0.50 5.69 0.62
C PRO A 35 -1.84 5.77 -0.13
N ASP A 36 -2.48 6.94 -0.08
CA ASP A 36 -3.70 7.16 -0.84
C ASP A 36 -3.41 7.14 -2.35
N LEU A 37 -4.15 6.29 -3.07
CA LEU A 37 -4.01 6.13 -4.52
C LEU A 37 -5.18 6.75 -5.29
N SER A 38 -6.08 7.46 -4.61
CA SER A 38 -7.32 7.98 -5.21
C SER A 38 -7.09 8.95 -6.38
N GLY A 39 -5.91 9.58 -6.45
CA GLY A 39 -5.50 10.46 -7.55
C GLY A 39 -5.13 9.73 -8.86
N LEU A 40 -5.00 8.40 -8.86
CA LEU A 40 -4.70 7.64 -10.08
C LEU A 40 -5.93 7.54 -10.99
N SER A 41 -5.72 7.50 -12.31
CA SER A 41 -6.78 7.31 -13.31
C SER A 41 -7.30 5.86 -13.35
N LEU A 42 -7.79 5.35 -12.22
CA LEU A 42 -8.31 4.01 -12.02
C LEU A 42 -9.72 4.06 -11.41
N THR A 43 -10.49 3.00 -11.59
CA THR A 43 -11.78 2.89 -10.91
C THR A 43 -11.60 2.70 -9.41
N ASN A 44 -12.56 3.15 -8.59
CA ASN A 44 -12.55 2.92 -7.14
C ASN A 44 -12.34 1.45 -6.75
N ARG A 45 -12.88 0.53 -7.55
CA ARG A 45 -12.67 -0.92 -7.35
C ARG A 45 -11.20 -1.30 -7.54
N GLN A 46 -10.57 -0.84 -8.61
CA GLN A 46 -9.15 -1.09 -8.89
C GLN A 46 -8.25 -0.44 -7.84
N ILE A 47 -8.57 0.79 -7.40
CA ILE A 47 -7.86 1.46 -6.30
C ILE A 47 -7.89 0.59 -5.02
N LYS A 48 -9.09 0.12 -4.62
CA LYS A 48 -9.22 -0.75 -3.44
C LYS A 48 -8.44 -2.05 -3.56
N GLN A 49 -8.50 -2.69 -4.73
CA GLN A 49 -7.75 -3.93 -4.99
C GLN A 49 -6.24 -3.68 -4.95
N LEU A 50 -5.77 -2.62 -5.62
CA LEU A 50 -4.37 -2.24 -5.66
C LEU A 50 -3.83 -1.92 -4.27
N SER A 51 -4.52 -1.09 -3.51
CA SER A 51 -4.18 -0.78 -2.12
C SER A 51 -4.13 -2.06 -1.26
N SER A 52 -5.10 -2.96 -1.40
CA SER A 52 -5.10 -4.21 -0.63
C SER A 52 -3.92 -5.13 -0.99
N GLU A 53 -3.60 -5.29 -2.27
CA GLU A 53 -2.45 -6.10 -2.73
C GLU A 53 -1.12 -5.51 -2.27
N LEU A 54 -0.97 -4.18 -2.33
CA LEU A 54 0.22 -3.49 -1.81
C LEU A 54 0.40 -3.75 -0.32
N ALA A 55 -0.67 -3.61 0.47
CA ALA A 55 -0.65 -3.87 1.91
C ALA A 55 -0.27 -5.33 2.22
N LEU A 56 -0.90 -6.28 1.52
CA LEU A 56 -0.62 -7.72 1.69
C LEU A 56 0.83 -8.08 1.37
N LYS A 57 1.44 -7.38 0.40
CA LYS A 57 2.84 -7.56 0.01
C LYS A 57 3.82 -6.73 0.84
N GLY A 58 3.33 -6.00 1.85
CA GLY A 58 4.16 -5.24 2.77
C GLY A 58 4.72 -3.95 2.17
N PHE A 59 4.05 -3.35 1.19
CA PHE A 59 4.41 -2.03 0.66
C PHE A 59 3.73 -0.92 1.50
N GLY A 60 4.34 -0.59 2.63
CA GLY A 60 3.85 0.45 3.53
C GLY A 60 4.32 1.83 3.11
N ASP A 61 5.64 2.01 2.98
CA ASP A 61 6.27 3.31 2.72
C ASP A 61 7.21 3.29 1.51
N TYR A 62 7.86 4.43 1.24
CA TYR A 62 8.78 4.58 0.11
C TYR A 62 9.97 3.62 0.16
N SER A 63 10.48 3.31 1.35
CA SER A 63 11.62 2.39 1.53
C SER A 63 11.25 0.99 1.08
N ASP A 64 10.00 0.55 1.31
CA ASP A 64 9.50 -0.75 0.85
C ASP A 64 9.44 -0.87 -0.67
N THR A 65 9.41 0.25 -1.40
CA THR A 65 9.40 0.25 -2.87
C THR A 65 10.80 0.07 -3.48
N GLN A 66 11.86 0.33 -2.72
CA GLN A 66 13.24 0.28 -3.20
C GLN A 66 13.66 -1.15 -3.50
N GLY A 67 14.15 -1.39 -4.72
CA GLY A 67 14.56 -2.73 -5.16
C GLY A 67 13.40 -3.71 -5.48
N ARG A 68 12.15 -3.35 -5.15
CA ARG A 68 10.97 -4.22 -5.32
C ARG A 68 10.04 -3.78 -6.47
N ARG A 69 10.60 -3.05 -7.45
CA ARG A 69 9.86 -2.54 -8.63
C ARG A 69 9.19 -3.65 -9.46
N SER A 70 9.84 -4.81 -9.60
CA SER A 70 9.27 -5.95 -10.33
C SER A 70 8.01 -6.48 -9.64
N GLU A 71 8.01 -6.56 -8.30
CA GLU A 71 6.84 -6.97 -7.53
C GLU A 71 5.69 -5.98 -7.66
N LEU A 72 5.97 -4.67 -7.59
CA LEU A 72 4.98 -3.62 -7.84
C LEU A 72 4.35 -3.75 -9.23
N LEU A 73 5.17 -4.03 -10.25
CA LEU A 73 4.68 -4.22 -11.62
C LEU A 73 3.80 -5.48 -11.75
N ASP A 74 4.12 -6.54 -11.01
CA ASP A 74 3.30 -7.77 -10.99
C ASP A 74 2.00 -7.58 -10.20
N ILE A 75 1.99 -6.76 -9.14
CA ILE A 75 0.76 -6.32 -8.46
C ILE A 75 -0.14 -5.55 -9.43
N ILE A 76 0.42 -4.56 -10.14
CA ILE A 76 -0.30 -3.79 -11.17
C ILE A 76 -0.88 -4.73 -12.23
N ARG A 77 -0.08 -5.69 -12.69
CA ARG A 77 -0.52 -6.70 -13.66
C ARG A 77 -1.68 -7.53 -13.13
N THR A 78 -1.66 -7.90 -11.86
CA THR A 78 -2.72 -8.70 -11.23
C THR A 78 -4.03 -7.92 -11.18
N VAL A 79 -3.98 -6.64 -10.82
CA VAL A 79 -5.19 -5.80 -10.67
C VAL A 79 -5.75 -5.35 -12.02
N LEU A 80 -4.90 -5.00 -12.98
CA LEU A 80 -5.31 -4.42 -14.25
C LEU A 80 -5.29 -5.40 -15.42
N ASN A 81 -4.88 -6.64 -15.18
CA ASN A 81 -4.62 -7.66 -16.20
C ASN A 81 -3.66 -7.19 -17.31
N LYS A 82 -2.81 -6.19 -17.02
CA LYS A 82 -1.81 -5.64 -17.96
C LYS A 82 -0.61 -5.06 -17.19
N ARG A 83 0.57 -5.15 -17.76
CA ARG A 83 1.75 -4.44 -17.23
C ARG A 83 1.68 -2.97 -17.63
N ASP A 84 1.67 -2.08 -16.65
CA ASP A 84 1.60 -0.63 -16.88
C ASP A 84 2.76 0.08 -16.17
N LYS A 85 3.82 0.39 -16.94
CA LYS A 85 5.02 1.06 -16.41
C LYS A 85 4.75 2.53 -16.06
N ASN A 86 3.80 3.16 -16.73
CA ASN A 86 3.44 4.54 -16.43
C ASN A 86 2.73 4.61 -15.09
N LEU A 87 1.80 3.70 -14.85
CA LEU A 87 1.16 3.57 -13.55
C LEU A 87 2.15 3.23 -12.43
N LEU A 88 3.12 2.34 -12.69
CA LEU A 88 4.20 2.07 -11.74
C LEU A 88 4.93 3.35 -11.35
N LYS A 89 5.26 4.20 -12.33
CA LYS A 89 5.93 5.48 -12.07
C LYS A 89 5.07 6.39 -11.20
N GLN A 90 3.78 6.55 -11.52
CA GLN A 90 2.85 7.35 -10.73
C GLN A 90 2.70 6.84 -9.29
N ILE A 91 2.62 5.52 -9.09
CA ILE A 91 2.56 4.94 -7.75
C ILE A 91 3.85 5.26 -6.98
N LEU A 92 5.03 5.08 -7.60
CA LEU A 92 6.30 5.41 -6.96
C LEU A 92 6.42 6.90 -6.61
N GLU A 93 5.90 7.78 -7.46
CA GLU A 93 5.84 9.22 -7.20
C GLU A 93 4.96 9.50 -5.97
N ILE A 94 3.78 8.88 -5.85
CA ILE A 94 2.91 9.03 -4.65
C ILE A 94 3.64 8.57 -3.38
N TYR A 95 4.28 7.40 -3.42
CA TYR A 95 5.06 6.90 -2.27
C TYR A 95 6.20 7.86 -1.89
N GLN A 96 6.84 8.47 -2.90
CA GLN A 96 7.90 9.43 -2.69
C GLN A 96 7.36 10.74 -2.07
N GLU A 97 6.25 11.27 -2.59
CA GLU A 97 5.62 12.48 -2.10
C GLU A 97 5.17 12.35 -0.65
N GLU A 98 4.53 11.23 -0.28
CA GLU A 98 4.13 10.97 1.12
C GLU A 98 5.33 10.85 2.07
N TYR A 99 6.47 10.38 1.58
CA TYR A 99 7.68 10.25 2.39
C TYR A 99 8.41 11.58 2.62
N PHE A 100 8.41 12.48 1.62
CA PHE A 100 9.14 13.76 1.69
C PHE A 100 8.25 14.97 2.00
N GLY A 101 6.94 14.84 1.85
CA GLY A 101 5.95 15.91 2.03
C GLY A 101 5.21 15.88 3.38
N GLY A 102 5.57 14.96 4.28
CA GLY A 102 5.07 14.86 5.65
C GLY A 102 5.78 15.77 6.65
#